data_AF-A0A7J7MLQ3-F1
#
_entry.id   AF-A0A7J7MLQ3-F1
#
_cell.length_a   1.000
_cell.length_b   1.000
_cell.length_c   1.000
_cell.angle_alpha   90.00
_cell.angle_beta   90.00
_cell.angle_gamma   90.00
#
_symmetry.space_group_name_H-M   'P 1'
#
loop_
_entity.id
_entity.type
_entity.pdbx_description
1 polymer ?
#
loop_
_entity_poly.entity_id
_entity_poly.type
_entity_poly.pdbx_seq_one_letter_code
_entity_poly.pdbx_strand_id
1 'polypeptide(L)'
;MPQVMIIAKNFMDMVASLPAMKLDNLYDNFYICEAVLRSLPLLAKKYVLQLIYIEEPTSAKEFKEWLLPEGFSKHRVAIDRLIQLRVFIETTDRKNQTSYRLNPKFQGNLQTYLKHGVVPRESMSSSITVRLPTSEELDAYALEQWEVMHCILMLSC
;
A
#
# COMPACT_ATOMS: atom_id res chain seq x y z
N MET A 1 5.74 21.48 29.16
CA MET A 1 5.86 20.28 28.29
C MET A 1 5.03 20.56 27.04
N PRO A 2 5.61 20.53 25.83
CA PRO A 2 4.85 20.80 24.62
C PRO A 2 3.86 19.65 24.41
N GLN A 3 2.57 19.99 24.23
CA GLN A 3 1.54 19.02 23.89
C GLN A 3 1.84 18.47 22.50
N VAL A 4 2.37 17.25 22.42
CA VAL A 4 2.51 16.53 21.17
C VAL A 4 1.11 16.05 20.79
N MET A 5 0.42 16.84 19.98
CA MET A 5 -0.87 16.47 19.44
C MET A 5 -0.66 15.36 18.40
N ILE A 6 -0.82 14.10 18.83
CA ILE A 6 -0.78 12.94 17.94
C ILE A 6 -2.07 12.96 17.13
N ILE A 7 -2.05 13.63 15.98
CA ILE A 7 -3.11 13.48 14.99
C ILE A 7 -2.96 12.07 14.42
N ALA A 8 -3.92 11.19 14.70
CA ALA A 8 -4.05 9.90 14.04
C ALA A 8 -4.31 10.11 12.55
N LYS A 9 -3.24 10.35 11.77
CA LYS A 9 -3.34 10.39 10.32
C LYS A 9 -3.57 8.96 9.85
N ASN A 10 -4.62 8.77 9.03
CA ASN A 10 -4.81 7.52 8.30
C ASN A 10 -3.52 7.20 7.55
N PHE A 11 -3.06 5.94 7.58
CA PHE A 11 -1.84 5.49 6.89
C PHE A 11 -1.77 6.03 5.45
N MET A 12 -2.90 6.00 4.75
CA MET A 12 -2.98 6.45 3.36
C MET A 12 -2.80 7.97 3.21
N ASP A 13 -3.24 8.76 4.19
CA ASP A 13 -3.06 10.23 4.18
C ASP A 13 -1.63 10.61 4.59
N MET A 14 -1.00 9.81 5.45
CA MET A 14 0.43 9.94 5.74
C MET A 14 1.25 9.70 4.47
N VAL A 15 1.02 8.58 3.78
CA VAL A 15 1.72 8.23 2.54
C VAL A 15 1.46 9.29 1.47
N ALA A 16 0.22 9.73 1.27
CA ALA A 16 -0.12 10.78 0.29
C ALA A 16 0.52 12.15 0.61
N SER A 17 0.87 12.42 1.87
CA SER A 17 1.53 13.67 2.27
C SER A 17 3.04 13.70 1.99
N LEU A 18 3.63 12.56 1.61
CA LEU A 18 5.06 12.47 1.38
C LEU A 18 5.45 13.06 0.01
N PRO A 19 6.63 13.71 -0.08
CA PRO A 19 7.17 14.14 -1.36
C PRO A 19 7.39 12.97 -2.32
N ALA A 20 7.19 13.25 -3.61
CA ALA A 20 7.42 12.34 -4.73
C ALA A 20 8.69 11.47 -4.60
N MET A 21 9.85 12.09 -4.33
CA MET A 21 11.12 11.35 -4.18
C MET A 21 11.13 10.37 -3.00
N LYS A 22 10.47 10.71 -1.88
CA LYS A 22 10.39 9.81 -0.73
C LYS A 22 9.42 8.66 -0.98
N LEU A 23 8.33 8.90 -1.71
CA LEU A 23 7.40 7.86 -2.14
C LEU A 23 8.06 6.82 -3.05
N ASP A 24 8.87 7.26 -4.00
CA ASP A 24 9.56 6.32 -4.90
C ASP A 24 10.57 5.44 -4.15
N ASN A 25 11.23 5.96 -3.10
CA ASN A 25 12.10 5.17 -2.23
C ASN A 25 11.30 4.24 -1.31
N LEU A 26 10.13 4.69 -0.86
CA LEU A 26 9.24 3.88 -0.03
C LEU A 26 8.72 2.64 -0.80
N TYR A 27 8.46 2.80 -2.10
CA TYR A 27 8.06 1.71 -2.98
C TYR A 27 9.18 0.77 -3.39
N ASP A 28 10.44 1.02 -2.99
CA ASP A 28 11.48 0.00 -3.09
C ASP A 28 11.24 -1.14 -2.10
N ASN A 29 10.56 -0.87 -0.97
CA ASN A 29 10.19 -1.89 0.00
C ASN A 29 8.91 -2.62 -0.42
N PHE A 30 9.05 -3.92 -0.68
CA PHE A 30 7.96 -4.83 -1.01
C PHE A 30 6.78 -4.78 -0.03
N TYR A 31 7.03 -4.74 1.29
CA TYR A 31 5.97 -4.76 2.30
C TYR A 31 5.09 -3.51 2.26
N ILE A 32 5.65 -2.37 1.86
CA ILE A 32 4.87 -1.14 1.72
C ILE A 32 3.96 -1.22 0.49
N CYS A 33 4.47 -1.75 -0.63
CA CYS A 33 3.64 -1.97 -1.83
C CYS A 33 2.45 -2.88 -1.52
N GLU A 34 2.66 -3.93 -0.71
CA GLU A 34 1.61 -4.84 -0.25
C GLU A 34 0.61 -4.13 0.68
N ALA A 35 1.09 -3.37 1.66
CA ALA A 35 0.24 -2.59 2.57
C ALA A 35 -0.64 -1.60 1.81
N VAL A 36 -0.06 -0.85 0.85
CA VAL A 36 -0.81 0.08 0.01
C VAL A 36 -1.86 -0.67 -0.82
N LEU A 37 -1.52 -1.80 -1.44
CA LEU A 37 -2.51 -2.60 -2.17
C LEU A 37 -3.67 -3.06 -1.28
N ARG A 38 -3.39 -3.46 -0.02
CA ARG A 38 -4.43 -3.86 0.94
C ARG A 38 -5.34 -2.70 1.34
N SER A 39 -4.79 -1.50 1.48
CA SER A 39 -5.52 -0.28 1.90
C SER A 39 -6.28 0.43 0.77
N LEU A 40 -6.06 0.09 -0.50
CA LEU A 40 -6.77 0.71 -1.62
C LEU A 40 -8.28 0.40 -1.65
N PRO A 41 -9.13 1.29 -2.21
CA PRO A 41 -10.53 0.98 -2.51
C PRO A 41 -10.67 -0.19 -3.49
N LEU A 42 -11.76 -0.95 -3.42
CA LEU A 42 -11.97 -2.15 -4.24
C LEU A 42 -11.83 -1.89 -5.75
N LEU A 43 -12.36 -0.76 -6.24
CA LEU A 43 -12.28 -0.39 -7.66
C LEU A 43 -10.83 -0.06 -8.07
N ALA A 44 -10.07 0.61 -7.21
CA ALA A 44 -8.66 0.89 -7.45
C ALA A 44 -7.82 -0.39 -7.51
N LYS A 45 -8.08 -1.35 -6.59
CA LYS A 45 -7.42 -2.67 -6.62
C LYS A 45 -7.66 -3.39 -7.94
N LYS A 46 -8.90 -3.38 -8.45
CA LYS A 46 -9.24 -3.99 -9.74
C LYS A 46 -8.37 -3.42 -10.86
N TYR A 47 -8.23 -2.09 -10.95
CA TYR A 47 -7.41 -1.47 -11.99
C TYR A 47 -5.94 -1.84 -11.86
N VAL A 48 -5.38 -1.77 -10.66
CA VAL A 48 -3.97 -2.15 -10.42
C VAL A 48 -3.70 -3.59 -10.84
N LEU A 49 -4.59 -4.52 -10.50
CA LEU A 49 -4.45 -5.94 -10.86
C LEU A 49 -4.61 -6.19 -12.37
N GLN A 50 -5.50 -5.47 -13.05
CA GLN A 50 -5.67 -5.59 -14.50
C GLN A 50 -4.45 -5.09 -15.27
N LEU A 51 -3.79 -4.04 -14.78
CA LEU A 51 -2.64 -3.41 -15.44
C LEU A 51 -1.29 -4.00 -15.02
N ILE A 52 -1.26 -4.93 -14.06
CA ILE A 52 0.00 -5.37 -13.45
C ILE A 52 0.98 -5.99 -14.45
N TYR A 53 0.49 -6.58 -15.54
CA TYR A 53 1.30 -7.15 -16.62
C TYR A 53 1.30 -6.30 -17.90
N ILE A 54 0.65 -5.14 -17.87
CA ILE A 54 0.60 -4.21 -19.00
C ILE A 54 1.66 -3.15 -18.76
N GLU A 55 2.66 -3.09 -19.66
CA GLU A 55 3.74 -2.10 -19.56
C GLU A 55 3.38 -0.77 -20.24
N GLU A 56 2.48 -0.83 -21.22
CA GLU A 56 2.02 0.32 -21.98
C GLU A 56 1.02 1.19 -21.20
N PRO A 57 1.05 2.52 -21.38
CA PRO A 57 0.10 3.41 -20.73
C PRO A 57 -1.32 3.22 -21.31
N THR A 58 -2.30 3.03 -20.43
CA THR A 58 -3.72 2.83 -20.79
C THR A 58 -4.44 4.18 -20.84
N SER A 59 -5.27 4.40 -21.86
CA SER A 59 -5.96 5.67 -22.05
C SER A 59 -7.06 5.87 -21.00
N ALA A 60 -7.25 7.11 -20.52
CA ALA A 60 -8.36 7.44 -19.62
C ALA A 60 -9.75 7.13 -20.23
N LYS A 61 -9.86 7.05 -21.57
CA LYS A 61 -11.11 6.67 -22.25
C LYS A 61 -11.44 5.19 -22.06
N GLU A 62 -10.44 4.31 -22.14
CA GLU A 62 -10.60 2.86 -21.97
C GLU A 62 -11.10 2.52 -20.56
N PHE A 63 -10.58 3.21 -19.53
CA PHE A 63 -11.10 3.05 -18.16
C PHE A 63 -12.57 3.45 -18.02
N LYS A 64 -13.03 4.44 -18.78
CA LYS A 64 -14.44 4.89 -18.77
C LYS A 64 -15.36 3.87 -19.45
N GLU A 65 -14.87 3.17 -20.47
CA GLU A 65 -15.60 2.11 -21.16
C GLU A 65 -15.79 0.87 -20.29
N TRP A 66 -14.89 0.61 -19.33
CA TRP A 66 -15.02 -0.51 -18.38
C TRP A 66 -16.06 -0.29 -17.28
N LEU A 67 -16.72 0.88 -17.25
CA LEU A 67 -17.64 1.27 -16.20
C LEU A 67 -19.08 1.30 -16.71
N LEU A 68 -19.97 0.84 -15.84
CA LEU A 68 -21.39 1.13 -15.96
C LEU A 68 -21.64 2.61 -15.61
N PRO A 69 -22.68 3.24 -16.16
CA PRO A 69 -22.98 4.66 -15.95
C PRO A 69 -23.17 5.05 -14.47
N GLU A 70 -23.56 4.11 -13.61
CA GLU A 70 -23.71 4.35 -12.16
C GLU A 70 -22.36 4.41 -11.41
N GLY A 71 -21.27 3.95 -12.02
CA GLY A 71 -19.96 3.79 -11.39
C GLY A 71 -19.01 4.98 -11.50
N PHE A 72 -19.36 6.03 -12.24
CA PHE A 72 -18.44 7.14 -12.55
C PHE A 72 -17.96 7.91 -11.31
N SER A 73 -18.81 8.10 -10.30
CA SER A 73 -18.43 8.79 -9.06
C SER A 73 -17.34 8.03 -8.30
N LYS A 74 -17.50 6.70 -8.18
CA LYS A 74 -16.53 5.80 -7.54
C LYS A 74 -15.22 5.71 -8.34
N HIS A 75 -15.31 5.73 -9.67
CA HIS A 75 -14.15 5.76 -10.55
C HIS A 75 -13.29 7.00 -10.32
N ARG A 76 -13.89 8.20 -10.29
CA ARG A 76 -13.15 9.44 -10.08
C ARG A 76 -12.36 9.39 -8.76
N VAL A 77 -13.01 9.00 -7.67
CA VAL A 77 -12.38 8.88 -6.36
C VAL A 77 -11.24 7.84 -6.37
N ALA A 78 -11.44 6.71 -7.07
CA ALA A 78 -10.42 5.67 -7.18
C ALA A 78 -9.17 6.15 -7.94
N ILE A 79 -9.35 6.82 -9.08
CA ILE A 79 -8.26 7.37 -9.89
C ILE A 79 -7.52 8.47 -9.14
N ASP A 80 -8.25 9.43 -8.55
CA ASP A 80 -7.65 10.51 -7.76
C ASP A 80 -6.78 9.95 -6.64
N ARG A 81 -7.24 8.90 -5.96
CA ARG A 81 -6.48 8.26 -4.88
C ARG A 81 -5.23 7.53 -5.41
N LEU A 82 -5.32 6.87 -6.56
CA LEU A 82 -4.17 6.19 -7.18
C LEU A 82 -3.09 7.19 -7.63
N ILE A 83 -3.50 8.36 -8.13
CA ILE A 83 -2.59 9.45 -8.53
C ILE A 83 -1.95 10.08 -7.29
N GLN A 84 -2.73 10.38 -6.24
CA GLN A 84 -2.21 10.94 -4.98
C GLN A 84 -1.15 10.06 -4.33
N LEU A 85 -1.34 8.75 -4.37
CA LEU A 85 -0.38 7.78 -3.84
C LEU A 85 0.77 7.51 -4.82
N ARG A 86 0.74 8.11 -6.02
CA ARG A 86 1.72 7.86 -7.08
C ARG A 86 1.87 6.38 -7.44
N VAL A 87 0.79 5.63 -7.27
CA VAL A 87 0.65 4.28 -7.80
C VAL A 87 0.39 4.37 -9.30
N PHE A 88 -0.43 5.36 -9.71
CA PHE A 88 -0.58 5.76 -11.10
C PHE A 88 0.26 7.00 -11.38
N ILE A 89 0.92 6.96 -12.53
CA ILE A 89 1.63 8.08 -13.13
C ILE A 89 0.77 8.54 -14.30
N GLU A 90 0.22 9.75 -14.18
CA GLU A 90 -0.52 10.41 -15.24
C GLU A 90 0.46 10.93 -16.30
N THR A 91 0.22 10.59 -17.57
CA THR A 91 0.98 11.10 -18.71
C THR A 91 0.01 11.73 -19.69
N THR A 92 0.23 13.00 -20.03
CA THR A 92 -0.57 13.70 -21.05
C THR A 92 0.19 13.69 -22.36
N ASP A 93 -0.39 13.10 -23.39
CA ASP A 93 0.19 13.11 -24.74
C ASP A 93 0.01 14.49 -25.41
N ARG A 94 0.78 14.76 -26.48
CA ARG A 94 0.73 15.98 -27.30
C ARG A 94 -0.67 16.30 -27.83
N LYS A 95 -1.54 15.29 -27.95
CA LYS A 95 -2.95 15.41 -28.34
C LYS A 95 -3.90 15.77 -27.18
N ASN A 96 -3.35 16.17 -26.03
CA ASN A 96 -4.06 16.45 -24.78
C ASN A 96 -4.91 15.26 -24.30
N GLN A 97 -4.43 14.04 -24.55
CA GLN A 97 -5.05 12.81 -24.08
C GLN A 97 -4.34 12.34 -22.82
N THR A 98 -5.11 12.17 -21.75
CA THR A 98 -4.61 11.60 -20.50
C THR A 98 -4.53 10.08 -20.60
N SER A 99 -3.35 9.55 -20.30
CA SER A 99 -3.12 8.12 -20.14
C SER A 99 -2.51 7.85 -18.76
N TYR A 100 -2.81 6.68 -18.21
CA TYR A 100 -2.34 6.25 -16.91
C TYR A 100 -1.39 5.07 -17.06
N ARG A 101 -0.26 5.12 -16.36
CA ARG A 101 0.68 4.01 -16.24
C ARG A 101 0.89 3.67 -14.77
N LEU A 102 1.07 2.39 -14.46
CA LEU A 102 1.52 1.98 -13.13
C LEU A 102 2.95 2.47 -12.87
N ASN A 103 3.24 2.81 -11.61
CA ASN A 103 4.61 3.09 -11.20
C ASN A 103 5.45 1.81 -11.37
N PRO A 104 6.56 1.84 -12.15
CA PRO A 104 7.33 0.65 -12.49
C PRO A 104 7.94 -0.04 -11.26
N LYS A 105 8.33 0.73 -10.22
CA LYS A 105 8.83 0.15 -8.96
C LYS A 105 7.74 -0.63 -8.24
N PHE A 106 6.56 -0.01 -8.13
CA PHE A 106 5.40 -0.61 -7.51
C PHE A 106 4.96 -1.88 -8.27
N GLN A 107 4.90 -1.80 -9.61
CA GLN A 107 4.55 -2.91 -10.49
C GLN A 107 5.53 -4.09 -10.35
N GLY A 108 6.85 -3.85 -10.40
CA GLY A 108 7.86 -4.89 -10.29
C GLY A 108 7.84 -5.61 -8.94
N ASN A 109 7.66 -4.87 -7.84
CA ASN A 109 7.55 -5.44 -6.51
C ASN A 109 6.27 -6.28 -6.34
N LEU A 110 5.16 -5.83 -6.93
CA LEU A 110 3.90 -6.58 -6.90
C LEU A 110 3.90 -7.82 -7.80
N GLN A 111 4.54 -7.76 -8.97
CA GLN A 111 4.74 -8.95 -9.79
C GLN A 111 5.60 -9.99 -9.07
N THR A 112 6.67 -9.54 -8.41
CA THR A 112 7.53 -10.42 -7.60
C THR A 112 6.75 -11.07 -6.47
N TYR A 113 5.90 -10.29 -5.79
CA TYR A 113 4.99 -10.79 -4.76
C TYR A 113 4.03 -11.85 -5.29
N LEU A 114 3.35 -11.59 -6.41
CA LEU A 114 2.39 -12.54 -6.96
C LEU A 114 3.04 -13.83 -7.47
N LYS A 115 4.29 -13.75 -7.96
CA LYS A 115 5.04 -14.91 -8.45
C LYS A 115 5.62 -15.78 -7.34
N HIS A 116 6.17 -15.15 -6.29
CA HIS A 116 6.92 -15.87 -5.24
C HIS A 116 6.13 -16.00 -3.92
N GLY A 117 4.96 -15.36 -3.82
CA GLY A 117 4.14 -15.31 -2.61
C GLY A 117 4.80 -14.46 -1.53
N VAL A 118 5.74 -15.03 -0.79
CA VAL A 118 6.50 -14.33 0.25
C VAL A 118 7.93 -14.16 -0.28
N VAL A 119 8.34 -12.92 -0.51
CA VAL A 119 9.77 -12.59 -0.75
C VAL A 119 10.56 -13.24 0.39
N PRO A 120 11.68 -13.95 0.12
CA PRO A 120 12.40 -14.68 1.15
C PRO A 120 12.61 -13.78 2.36
N ARG A 121 11.88 -14.07 3.44
CA ARG A 121 12.15 -13.48 4.75
C ARG A 121 13.63 -13.79 5.00
N GLU A 122 14.40 -12.79 5.43
CA GLU A 122 15.79 -13.01 5.85
C GLU A 122 15.86 -14.35 6.57
N SER A 123 16.68 -15.28 6.05
CA SER A 123 16.66 -16.67 6.49
C SER A 123 16.72 -16.71 8.00
N MET A 124 15.67 -17.23 8.63
CA MET A 124 15.58 -17.31 10.09
C MET A 124 16.87 -17.96 10.60
N SER A 125 17.56 -17.28 11.53
CA SER A 125 18.79 -17.82 12.10
C SER A 125 18.54 -19.24 12.59
N SER A 126 19.44 -20.16 12.23
CA SER A 126 19.38 -21.58 12.58
C SER A 126 19.33 -21.84 14.09
N SER A 127 19.61 -20.81 14.90
CA SER A 127 19.50 -20.86 16.36
C SER A 127 18.06 -20.87 16.87
N ILE A 128 17.08 -20.45 16.06
CA ILE A 128 15.66 -20.32 16.45
C ILE A 128 14.91 -21.68 16.34
N THR A 129 15.48 -22.68 15.66
CA THR A 129 14.81 -23.96 15.41
C THR A 129 14.85 -24.96 16.58
N VAL A 130 15.49 -24.62 17.70
CA VAL A 130 15.70 -25.54 18.84
C VAL A 130 14.43 -25.77 19.66
N ARG A 131 13.58 -24.74 19.80
CA ARG A 131 12.21 -24.86 20.33
C ARG A 131 11.34 -23.81 19.67
N LEU A 132 10.32 -24.24 18.91
CA LEU A 132 9.26 -23.33 18.49
C LEU A 132 8.32 -23.08 19.67
N PRO A 133 8.01 -21.81 19.98
CA PRO A 133 6.96 -21.48 20.95
C PRO A 133 5.62 -22.09 20.53
N THR A 134 4.79 -22.47 21.49
CA THR A 134 3.40 -22.83 21.20
C THR A 134 2.57 -21.58 20.90
N SER A 135 1.42 -21.74 20.22
CA SER A 135 0.50 -20.61 19.98
C SER A 135 0.07 -19.95 21.30
N GLU A 136 -0.15 -20.76 22.33
CA GLU A 136 -0.57 -20.31 23.66
C GLU A 136 0.52 -19.46 24.34
N GLU A 137 1.79 -19.85 24.23
CA GLU A 137 2.92 -19.07 24.73
C GLU A 137 3.06 -17.72 24.01
N LEU A 138 2.80 -17.68 22.69
CA LEU A 138 2.82 -16.45 21.90
C LEU A 138 1.67 -15.51 22.24
N ASP A 139 0.47 -16.05 22.45
CA ASP A 139 -0.72 -15.28 22.80
C ASP A 139 -0.59 -14.67 24.20
N ALA A 140 -0.09 -15.45 25.17
CA ALA A 140 0.21 -14.96 26.51
C ALA A 140 1.27 -13.85 26.49
N TYR A 141 2.37 -14.05 25.76
CA TYR A 141 3.40 -13.03 25.61
C TYR A 141 2.86 -11.76 24.94
N ALA A 142 2.06 -11.90 23.88
CA ALA A 142 1.46 -10.75 23.21
C ALA A 142 0.58 -9.94 24.18
N LEU A 143 -0.29 -10.61 24.95
CA LEU A 143 -1.13 -9.97 25.94
C LEU A 143 -0.31 -9.20 26.99
N GLU A 144 0.73 -9.81 27.55
CA GLU A 144 1.61 -9.14 28.52
C GLU A 144 2.23 -7.86 27.94
N GLN A 145 2.74 -7.91 26.70
CA GLN A 145 3.34 -6.73 26.07
C GLN A 145 2.30 -5.63 25.77
N TRP A 146 1.10 -6.00 25.33
CA TRP A 146 0.02 -5.05 25.08
C TRP A 146 -0.50 -4.40 26.37
N GLU A 147 -0.58 -5.14 27.47
CA GLU A 147 -0.97 -4.62 28.78
C GLU A 147 0.06 -3.62 29.32
N VAL A 148 1.36 -3.88 29.13
CA VAL A 148 2.42 -2.92 29.48
C VAL A 148 2.28 -1.63 28.67
N MET A 149 2.03 -1.72 27.36
CA MET A 149 1.79 -0.54 26.52
C MET A 149 0.54 0.24 26.97
N HIS A 150 -0.54 -0.47 27.33
CA HIS A 150 -1.78 0.12 27.84
C HIS A 150 -1.53 0.86 29.15
N CYS A 151 -0.84 0.25 30.11
CA CYS A 151 -0.50 0.85 31.40
C CYS A 151 0.36 2.12 31.26
N ILE A 152 1.36 2.10 30.36
CA ILE A 152 2.21 3.29 30.10
C ILE A 152 1.38 4.45 29.53
N LEU A 153 0.45 4.17 28.61
CA LEU A 153 -0.43 5.20 28.04
C LEU A 153 -1.41 5.76 29.07
N MET A 154 -1.96 4.93 29.95
CA MET A 154 -2.88 5.37 31.02
C MET A 154 -2.18 6.21 32.11
N LEU A 155 -0.88 5.98 32.36
CA LEU A 155 -0.07 6.78 33.29
C LEU A 155 0.45 8.11 32.70
N SER A 156 0.33 8.28 31.38
CA SER A 156 0.83 9.46 30.65
C SER A 156 -0.27 10.47 30.26
N CYS A 157 -1.54 10.17 30.58
CA CYS A 157 -2.70 11.06 30.48
C CYS A 157 -3.06 11.64 31.86
#